data_AF-A0A822GFP6-F1
#
_entry.id   AF-A0A822GFP6-F1
#
_cell.length_a   1.000
_cell.length_b   1.000
_cell.length_c   1.000
_cell.angle_alpha   90.00
_cell.angle_beta   90.00
_cell.angle_gamma   90.00
#
_symmetry.space_group_name_H-M   'P 1'
#
loop_
_entity.id
_entity.type
_entity.pdbx_description
1 polymer ?
#
loop_
_entity_poly.entity_id
_entity_poly.type
_entity_poly.pdbx_seq_one_letter_code
_entity_poly.pdbx_strand_id
1 'polypeptide(L)'
;RFNHLQRTVFKTLRFLFSLNKKHDQYQYKRLFPVQIFELFVGIGNFRSDPNAYKEITNAWNSIHIDELIKIKVERLQSINPKQEPTRFIRDYGVYECLGSGAFGSVYRVAQRGSTTMYALKE
;
A
#
# COMPACT_ATOMS: atom_id res chain seq x y z
N ARG A 1 -10.75 4.74 -24.76
CA ARG A 1 -9.94 3.50 -24.95
C ARG A 1 -9.28 3.02 -23.64
N PHE A 2 -8.75 3.91 -22.79
CA PHE A 2 -8.12 3.54 -21.50
C PHE A 2 -9.08 3.02 -20.41
N ASN A 3 -10.35 3.41 -20.42
CA ASN A 3 -11.32 2.98 -19.40
C ASN A 3 -11.52 1.46 -19.30
N HIS A 4 -11.43 0.73 -20.41
CA HIS A 4 -11.56 -0.73 -20.36
C HIS A 4 -10.33 -1.37 -19.69
N LEU A 5 -9.13 -0.89 -20.03
CA LEU A 5 -7.89 -1.34 -19.41
C LEU A 5 -7.88 -1.04 -17.90
N GLN A 6 -8.25 0.17 -17.50
CA GLN A 6 -8.30 0.56 -16.08
C GLN A 6 -9.29 -0.28 -15.28
N ARG A 7 -10.48 -0.58 -15.83
CA ARG A 7 -11.44 -1.50 -15.19
C ARG A 7 -10.86 -2.90 -15.04
N THR A 8 -10.16 -3.41 -16.05
CA THR A 8 -9.47 -4.70 -15.97
C THR A 8 -8.37 -4.69 -14.91
N VAL A 9 -7.61 -3.60 -14.79
CA VAL A 9 -6.60 -3.43 -13.73
C VAL A 9 -7.26 -3.46 -12.34
N PHE A 10 -8.32 -2.69 -12.10
CA PHE A 10 -9.03 -2.70 -10.82
C PHE A 10 -9.65 -4.06 -10.51
N LYS A 11 -10.18 -4.75 -11.52
CA LYS A 11 -10.67 -6.13 -11.40
C LYS A 11 -9.56 -7.10 -10.97
N THR A 12 -8.39 -7.03 -11.60
CA THR A 12 -7.23 -7.85 -11.23
C THR A 12 -6.72 -7.52 -9.83
N LEU A 13 -6.63 -6.23 -9.47
CA LEU A 13 -6.27 -5.80 -8.12
C LEU A 13 -7.28 -6.29 -7.09
N ARG A 14 -8.57 -6.31 -7.42
CA ARG A 14 -9.61 -6.86 -6.54
C ARG A 14 -9.48 -8.36 -6.36
N PHE A 15 -9.14 -9.09 -7.41
CA PHE A 15 -8.82 -10.51 -7.34
C PHE A 15 -7.63 -10.75 -6.40
N LEU A 16 -6.51 -10.04 -6.60
CA LEU A 16 -5.35 -10.13 -5.72
C LEU A 16 -5.70 -9.80 -4.27
N PHE A 17 -6.48 -8.73 -4.02
CA PHE A 17 -6.95 -8.39 -2.68
C PHE A 17 -7.79 -9.51 -2.03
N SER A 18 -8.57 -10.27 -2.82
CA SER A 18 -9.32 -11.41 -2.29
C SER A 18 -8.46 -12.62 -1.93
N LEU A 19 -7.29 -12.76 -2.57
CA LEU A 19 -6.35 -13.86 -2.30
C LEU A 19 -5.41 -13.58 -1.14
N ASN A 20 -5.12 -12.30 -0.88
CA ASN A 20 -4.11 -11.91 0.10
C ASN A 20 -4.60 -12.01 1.55
N LYS A 21 -3.68 -12.24 2.48
CA LYS A 21 -3.97 -12.36 3.92
C LYS A 21 -4.35 -10.98 4.49
N LYS A 22 -5.02 -10.96 5.65
CA LYS A 22 -5.40 -9.71 6.35
C LYS A 22 -4.25 -8.71 6.53
N HIS A 23 -3.02 -9.21 6.70
CA HIS A 23 -1.81 -8.38 6.82
C HIS A 23 -1.54 -7.52 5.58
N ASP A 24 -1.82 -8.03 4.37
CA ASP A 24 -1.50 -7.32 3.13
C ASP A 24 -2.56 -6.25 2.80
N GLN A 25 -3.75 -6.32 3.41
CA GLN A 25 -4.80 -5.31 3.28
C GLN A 25 -4.32 -3.92 3.70
N TYR A 26 -3.39 -3.85 4.67
CA TYR A 26 -2.77 -2.59 5.08
C TYR A 26 -2.00 -1.93 3.94
N GLN A 27 -1.33 -2.72 3.08
CA GLN A 27 -0.61 -2.17 1.94
C GLN A 27 -1.57 -1.60 0.89
N TYR A 28 -2.71 -2.25 0.65
CA TYR A 28 -3.75 -1.70 -0.25
C TYR A 28 -4.33 -0.38 0.27
N LYS A 29 -4.52 -0.23 1.59
CA LYS A 29 -4.93 1.04 2.20
C LYS A 29 -3.92 2.16 1.94
N ARG A 30 -2.63 1.84 1.89
CA ARG A 30 -1.56 2.81 1.58
C ARG A 30 -1.49 3.11 0.07
N LEU A 31 -1.75 2.14 -0.81
CA LEU A 31 -1.68 2.33 -2.26
C LEU A 31 -2.68 3.36 -2.79
N PHE A 32 -3.90 3.41 -2.24
CA PHE A 32 -4.99 4.22 -2.79
C PHE A 32 -5.31 5.46 -1.94
N PRO A 33 -5.73 6.57 -2.56
CA PRO A 33 -6.44 7.65 -1.86
C PRO A 33 -7.63 7.10 -1.09
N VAL A 34 -8.00 7.79 0.00
CA VAL A 34 -9.08 7.33 0.90
C VAL A 34 -10.36 7.07 0.12
N GLN A 35 -10.78 8.02 -0.71
CA GLN A 35 -11.99 7.92 -1.53
C GLN A 35 -11.95 6.72 -2.50
N ILE A 36 -10.81 6.47 -3.15
CA ILE A 36 -10.65 5.34 -4.07
C ILE A 36 -10.66 4.03 -3.31
N PHE A 37 -10.03 3.98 -2.14
CA PHE A 37 -10.01 2.79 -1.30
C PHE A 37 -11.40 2.41 -0.80
N GLU A 38 -12.21 3.39 -0.42
CA GLU A 38 -13.60 3.17 -0.01
C GLU A 38 -14.44 2.58 -1.15
N LEU A 39 -14.34 3.14 -2.36
CA LEU A 39 -14.98 2.57 -3.55
C LEU A 39 -14.46 1.16 -3.85
N PHE A 40 -13.16 0.92 -3.67
CA PHE A 40 -12.54 -0.39 -3.89
C PHE A 40 -13.05 -1.46 -2.92
N VAL A 41 -13.16 -1.13 -1.63
CA VAL A 41 -13.70 -2.03 -0.61
C VAL A 41 -15.22 -2.20 -0.77
N GLY A 42 -15.92 -1.13 -1.16
CA GLY A 42 -17.37 -1.11 -1.39
C GLY A 42 -17.84 -2.05 -2.50
N ILE A 43 -16.97 -2.43 -3.44
CA ILE A 43 -17.27 -3.48 -4.44
C ILE A 43 -17.64 -4.82 -3.78
N GLY A 44 -17.22 -5.06 -2.54
CA GLY A 44 -17.40 -6.33 -1.83
C GLY A 44 -16.48 -7.38 -2.45
N ASN A 45 -16.86 -8.66 -2.51
CA ASN A 45 -16.03 -9.74 -3.08
C ASN A 45 -15.68 -9.52 -4.56
N PHE A 46 -14.71 -10.31 -5.08
CA PHE A 46 -14.34 -10.26 -6.49
C PHE A 46 -15.58 -10.43 -7.39
N ARG A 47 -15.77 -9.49 -8.31
CA ARG A 47 -16.83 -9.55 -9.33
C ARG A 47 -16.23 -9.75 -10.71
N SER A 48 -16.81 -10.66 -11.50
CA SER A 48 -16.37 -10.89 -12.89
C SER A 48 -16.84 -9.78 -13.83
N ASP A 49 -17.99 -9.16 -13.55
CA ASP A 49 -18.54 -8.07 -14.37
C ASP A 49 -17.62 -6.83 -14.35
N PRO A 50 -17.07 -6.39 -15.50
CA PRO A 50 -16.26 -5.18 -15.60
C PRO A 50 -17.01 -3.89 -15.24
N ASN A 51 -18.34 -3.86 -15.35
CA ASN A 51 -19.12 -2.67 -15.04
C ASN A 51 -19.15 -2.35 -13.54
N ALA A 52 -18.96 -3.35 -12.68
CA ALA A 52 -18.81 -3.13 -11.23
C ALA A 52 -17.61 -2.23 -10.86
N TYR A 53 -16.64 -2.07 -11.77
CA TYR A 53 -15.44 -1.25 -11.57
C TYR A 53 -15.54 0.12 -12.27
N LYS A 54 -16.69 0.47 -12.83
CA LYS A 54 -16.89 1.73 -13.56
C LYS A 54 -16.75 2.94 -12.65
N GLU A 55 -17.37 2.92 -11.48
CA GLU A 55 -17.39 4.04 -10.53
C GLU A 55 -15.98 4.36 -10.01
N ILE A 56 -15.24 3.34 -9.56
CA ILE A 56 -13.85 3.51 -9.11
C ILE A 56 -12.94 4.00 -10.25
N THR A 57 -13.15 3.55 -11.49
CA THR A 57 -12.37 4.01 -12.64
C THR A 57 -12.65 5.48 -12.95
N ASN A 58 -13.91 5.90 -12.87
CA ASN A 58 -14.30 7.29 -13.07
C ASN A 58 -13.69 8.18 -11.97
N ALA A 59 -13.83 7.77 -10.71
CA ALA A 59 -13.24 8.48 -9.58
C ALA A 59 -11.72 8.61 -9.70
N TRP A 60 -11.04 7.54 -10.11
CA TRP A 60 -9.59 7.56 -10.36
C TRP A 60 -9.19 8.57 -11.43
N ASN A 61 -9.95 8.66 -12.52
CA ASN A 61 -9.68 9.60 -13.61
C ASN A 61 -10.04 11.06 -13.26
N SER A 62 -10.79 11.29 -12.18
CA SER A 62 -11.12 12.63 -11.69
C SER A 62 -10.09 13.19 -10.69
N ILE A 63 -9.12 12.39 -10.26
CA ILE A 63 -8.06 12.84 -9.34
C ILE A 63 -7.15 13.85 -10.05
N HIS A 64 -6.84 14.95 -9.37
CA HIS A 64 -5.94 15.97 -9.89
C HIS A 64 -4.51 15.43 -10.03
N ILE A 65 -3.80 15.89 -11.07
CA ILE A 65 -2.44 15.40 -11.38
C ILE A 65 -1.46 15.60 -10.21
N ASP A 66 -1.60 16.69 -9.45
CA ASP A 66 -0.74 16.99 -8.30
C ASP A 66 -0.93 15.99 -7.15
N GLU A 67 -2.17 15.53 -6.95
CA GLU A 67 -2.48 14.50 -5.95
C GLU A 67 -1.90 13.15 -6.38
N LEU A 68 -1.97 12.82 -7.67
CA LEU A 68 -1.33 11.61 -8.24
C LEU A 68 0.20 11.63 -8.05
N ILE A 69 0.84 12.78 -8.26
CA ILE A 69 2.29 12.95 -8.05
C ILE A 69 2.62 12.72 -6.57
N LYS A 70 1.84 13.30 -5.66
CA LYS A 70 2.02 13.12 -4.21
C LYS A 70 1.89 11.64 -3.80
N ILE A 71 0.86 10.94 -4.31
CA ILE A 71 0.66 9.51 -4.06
C ILE A 71 1.87 8.71 -4.58
N LYS A 72 2.36 9.03 -5.78
CA LYS A 72 3.49 8.33 -6.40
C LYS A 72 4.77 8.48 -5.58
N VAL A 73 5.07 9.69 -5.09
CA VAL A 73 6.29 9.98 -4.34
C VAL A 73 6.21 9.41 -2.93
N GLU A 74 5.16 9.72 -2.17
CA GLU A 74 5.10 9.39 -0.74
C GLU A 74 4.72 7.92 -0.48
N ARG A 75 3.82 7.37 -1.30
CA ARG A 75 3.17 6.09 -0.98
C ARG A 75 3.83 4.92 -1.68
N LEU A 76 4.22 5.05 -2.95
CA LEU A 76 4.87 3.93 -3.66
C LEU A 76 6.31 3.69 -3.17
N GLN A 77 7.04 4.73 -2.79
CA GLN A 77 8.39 4.58 -2.23
C GLN A 77 8.36 3.82 -0.89
N SER A 78 7.34 4.07 -0.07
CA SER A 78 7.19 3.47 1.26
C SER A 78 6.56 2.07 1.25
N ILE A 79 6.10 1.60 0.08
CA ILE A 79 5.57 0.24 -0.15
C ILE A 79 6.61 -0.63 -0.86
N ASN A 80 7.73 -0.05 -1.34
CA ASN A 80 8.79 -0.81 -2.00
C ASN A 80 9.38 -1.87 -1.04
N PRO A 81 9.16 -3.18 -1.28
CA PRO A 81 9.70 -4.23 -0.42
C PRO A 81 11.23 -4.34 -0.49
N LYS A 82 11.86 -3.67 -1.47
CA LYS A 82 13.31 -3.58 -1.63
C LYS A 82 13.89 -2.28 -1.06
N GLN A 83 13.19 -1.63 -0.13
CA GLN A 83 13.78 -0.50 0.58
C GLN A 83 15.04 -0.98 1.30
N GLU A 84 16.19 -0.38 1.03
CA GLU A 84 17.40 -0.70 1.78
C GLU A 84 17.30 -0.14 3.20
N PRO A 85 17.84 -0.85 4.21
CA PRO A 85 17.82 -0.36 5.58
C PRO A 85 18.60 0.96 5.67
N THR A 86 18.00 1.96 6.31
CA THR A 86 18.55 3.32 6.46
C THR A 86 19.79 3.33 7.34
N ARG A 87 19.83 2.45 8.35
CA ARG A 87 20.96 2.20 9.24
C ARG A 87 20.87 0.78 9.80
N PHE A 88 21.93 0.31 10.44
CA PHE A 88 21.91 -0.97 11.16
C PHE A 88 22.03 -0.76 12.67
N ILE A 89 21.22 -1.49 13.43
CA ILE A 89 21.36 -1.65 14.88
C ILE A 89 21.73 -3.11 15.11
N ARG A 90 23.02 -3.37 15.37
CA ARG A 90 23.58 -4.74 15.41
C ARG A 90 23.27 -5.49 14.10
N ASP A 91 22.63 -6.64 14.17
CA ASP A 91 22.26 -7.47 13.02
C ASP A 91 20.92 -7.09 12.38
N TYR A 92 20.29 -6.03 12.85
CA TYR A 92 18.99 -5.57 12.38
C TYR A 92 19.12 -4.33 11.49
N GLY A 93 18.62 -4.42 10.26
CA GLY A 93 18.44 -3.26 9.39
C GLY A 93 17.21 -2.45 9.82
N VAL A 94 17.35 -1.14 9.96
CA VAL A 94 16.28 -0.20 10.34
C VAL A 94 15.61 0.35 9.09
N TYR A 95 14.28 0.29 9.01
CA TYR A 95 13.51 0.71 7.83
C TYR A 95 12.65 1.96 8.08
N GLU A 96 12.09 2.11 9.28
CA GLU A 96 11.10 3.15 9.57
C GLU A 96 11.04 3.44 11.06
N CYS A 97 10.86 4.71 11.46
CA CYS A 97 10.51 5.05 12.84
C CYS A 97 8.98 4.94 13.00
N LEU A 98 8.53 4.03 13.87
CA LEU A 98 7.12 3.81 14.15
C LEU A 98 6.58 4.80 15.20
N GLY A 99 7.45 5.33 16.05
CA GLY A 99 7.08 6.34 17.05
C GLY A 99 8.24 6.69 17.97
N SER A 100 8.24 7.92 18.49
CA SER A 100 9.24 8.44 19.41
C SER A 100 8.56 9.01 20.65
N GLY A 101 9.14 8.79 21.83
CA GLY A 101 8.63 9.33 23.09
C GLY A 101 9.73 9.55 24.12
N ALA A 102 9.34 9.91 25.34
CA ALA A 102 10.29 10.22 26.43
C ALA A 102 11.22 9.05 26.81
N PHE A 103 10.83 7.81 26.46
CA PHE A 103 11.57 6.59 26.77
C PHE A 103 12.25 5.97 25.54
N GLY A 104 12.51 6.78 24.51
CA GLY A 104 13.19 6.35 23.29
C GLY A 104 12.28 6.22 22.08
N SER A 105 12.80 5.59 21.04
CA SER A 105 12.12 5.45 19.75
C SER A 105 11.93 3.97 19.38
N VAL A 106 10.80 3.68 18.74
CA VAL A 106 10.46 2.36 18.24
C VAL A 106 10.63 2.36 16.73
N TYR A 107 11.39 1.39 16.23
CA TYR A 107 11.72 1.25 14.83
C TYR A 107 11.18 -0.06 14.26
N ARG A 108 10.77 -0.01 12.99
CA ARG A 108 10.53 -1.20 12.17
C ARG A 108 11.87 -1.71 11.67
N VAL A 109 12.23 -2.94 12.04
CA VAL A 109 13.52 -3.54 11.71
C VAL A 109 13.38 -4.95 11.14
N ALA A 110 14.35 -5.41 10.35
CA ALA A 110 14.46 -6.80 9.93
C ALA A 110 15.88 -7.31 10.14
N GLN A 111 16.04 -8.56 10.58
CA GLN A 111 17.35 -9.18 10.72
C GLN A 111 17.98 -9.39 9.34
N ARG A 112 19.30 -9.26 9.22
CA ARG A 112 20.02 -9.54 7.96
C ARG A 112 19.65 -10.91 7.40
N GLY A 113 19.23 -10.93 6.12
CA GLY A 113 18.81 -12.15 5.43
C GLY A 113 17.41 -12.65 5.78
N SER A 114 16.69 -11.99 6.70
CA SER A 114 15.31 -12.30 7.02
C SER A 114 14.35 -11.30 6.39
N THR A 115 13.22 -11.79 5.89
CA THR A 115 12.08 -10.96 5.44
C THR A 115 11.11 -10.64 6.57
N THR A 116 11.34 -11.19 7.77
CA THR A 116 10.47 -10.97 8.94
C THR A 116 10.75 -9.62 9.56
N MET A 117 9.69 -8.84 9.75
CA MET A 117 9.74 -7.49 10.32
C MET A 117 9.41 -7.51 11.82
N TYR A 118 10.15 -6.74 12.60
CA TYR A 118 10.05 -6.61 14.05
C TYR A 118 9.92 -5.14 14.46
N ALA A 119 9.43 -4.91 15.67
CA ALA A 119 9.51 -3.61 16.35
C ALA A 119 10.68 -3.66 17.35
N LEU A 120 11.66 -2.77 17.18
CA LEU A 120 12.81 -2.65 18.08
C LEU A 120 12.74 -1.30 18.79
N LYS A 121 12.79 -1.33 20.12
CA LYS A 121 12.86 -0.13 20.96
C LYS A 121 14.32 0.16 21.30
N GLU A 122 14.76 1.37 21.00
CA GLU A 122 16.05 1.96 21.42
C GLU A 122 15.86 2.78 22.70
#